data_AF-A0A1H9HSW2-F1
#
_entry.id   AF-A0A1H9HSW2-F1
#
_cell.length_a   1.000
_cell.length_b   1.000
_cell.length_c   1.000
_cell.angle_alpha   90.00
_cell.angle_beta   90.00
_cell.angle_gamma   90.00
#
_symmetry.space_group_name_H-M   'P 1'
#
loop_
_entity.id
_entity.type
_entity.pdbx_description
1 polymer ?
#
loop_
_entity_poly.entity_id
_entity_poly.type
_entity_poly.pdbx_seq_one_letter_code
_entity_poly.pdbx_strand_id
1 'polypeptide(L)'
;MKVDIGESIMLSWLRHEKNCQLVQLNWKPSINTWELSNEKALEYIMKETDLIFTEKYNLDLFKKNSSYLQLIQQGELDAIGTEIKDGIQNIYGIDVAFHENGLQYGSKEKTVARVLKKLVRSAMIIYGFFNVSKANIIFASPKVHKATYQLLIPCIEELNDFFATLNLSYEFSLIINNDFEEEVFNKVLDHQNSISDTSELFMRSMQLYNLFGQKNDVSLENELNDGNEEKVGNFVRRKLDELIMQGLLTDEEIDNLKDLKYSKDVFGINYEFFREIENGEAVNNRRIIKGNSRYYSKPYNINERKLILCNQWFDRNRDNFYAWVKQIELLNNK
;
A
#
# COMPACT_ATOMS: atom_id res chain seq x y z
N MET A 1 -26.67 6.64 -2.51
CA MET A 1 -25.27 6.23 -2.79
C MET A 1 -25.04 4.92 -2.09
N LYS A 2 -24.63 3.87 -2.81
CA LYS A 2 -24.30 2.58 -2.20
C LYS A 2 -22.84 2.70 -1.74
N VAL A 3 -22.60 2.72 -0.44
CA VAL A 3 -21.24 2.65 0.10
C VAL A 3 -20.81 1.20 0.04
N ASP A 4 -19.74 0.91 -0.70
CA ASP A 4 -19.13 -0.41 -0.71
C ASP A 4 -18.26 -0.62 0.54
N ILE A 5 -18.11 -1.86 0.99
CA ILE A 5 -17.29 -2.18 2.16
C ILE A 5 -15.82 -1.81 1.93
N GLY A 6 -15.34 -1.92 0.68
CA GLY A 6 -14.00 -1.50 0.29
C GLY A 6 -13.80 0.01 0.45
N GLU A 7 -14.76 0.82 0.02
CA GLU A 7 -14.74 2.28 0.21
C GLU A 7 -14.78 2.63 1.70
N SER A 8 -15.63 1.95 2.46
CA SER A 8 -15.78 2.24 3.89
C SER A 8 -14.50 1.96 4.69
N ILE A 9 -13.75 0.90 4.38
CA ILE A 9 -12.47 0.64 5.07
C ILE A 9 -11.39 1.64 4.63
N MET A 10 -11.37 2.05 3.35
CA MET A 10 -10.45 3.09 2.87
C MET A 10 -10.71 4.44 3.57
N LEU A 11 -11.97 4.78 3.86
CA LEU A 11 -12.31 5.98 4.63
C LEU A 11 -11.67 5.96 6.01
N SER A 12 -11.82 4.86 6.74
CA SER A 12 -11.23 4.72 8.08
C SER A 12 -9.70 4.74 8.02
N TRP A 13 -9.12 4.07 7.03
CA TRP A 13 -7.67 4.08 6.81
C TRP A 13 -7.12 5.47 6.52
N LEU A 14 -7.76 6.22 5.62
CA LEU A 14 -7.35 7.59 5.30
C LEU A 14 -7.40 8.50 6.53
N ARG A 15 -8.45 8.38 7.35
CA ARG A 15 -8.61 9.21 8.56
C ARG A 15 -7.57 8.87 9.63
N HIS A 16 -7.43 7.59 9.97
CA HIS A 16 -6.73 7.18 11.19
C HIS A 16 -5.28 6.78 10.94
N GLU A 17 -4.97 6.20 9.78
CA GLU A 17 -3.60 5.80 9.44
C GLU A 17 -2.88 6.89 8.63
N LYS A 18 -3.58 7.54 7.70
CA LYS A 18 -3.00 8.62 6.87
C LYS A 18 -3.27 10.02 7.40
N ASN A 19 -3.89 10.15 8.57
CA ASN A 19 -4.16 11.42 9.24
C ASN A 19 -4.87 12.45 8.34
N CYS A 20 -5.72 11.99 7.41
CA CYS A 20 -6.45 12.89 6.52
C CYS A 20 -7.62 13.54 7.26
N GLN A 21 -7.63 14.88 7.32
CA GLN A 21 -8.68 15.66 7.97
C GLN A 21 -9.95 15.72 7.11
N LEU A 22 -9.81 15.67 5.78
CA LEU A 22 -10.92 15.59 4.85
C LEU A 22 -10.83 14.28 4.07
N VAL A 23 -11.94 13.54 4.06
CA VAL A 23 -12.09 12.32 3.29
C VAL A 23 -13.47 12.30 2.65
N GLN A 24 -13.54 12.00 1.36
CA GLN A 24 -14.78 11.87 0.62
C GLN A 24 -14.78 10.57 -0.17
N LEU A 25 -15.85 9.80 -0.02
CA LEU A 25 -16.10 8.59 -0.82
C LEU A 25 -16.86 8.93 -2.09
N ASN A 26 -16.69 8.09 -3.12
CA ASN A 26 -17.42 8.20 -4.39
C ASN A 26 -17.32 9.61 -4.99
N TRP A 27 -16.12 10.19 -4.94
CA TRP A 27 -15.88 11.57 -5.35
C TRP A 27 -16.07 11.70 -6.86
N LYS A 28 -16.81 12.75 -7.26
CA LYS A 28 -17.12 13.08 -8.66
C LYS A 28 -17.01 14.58 -8.86
N PRO A 29 -16.50 15.04 -10.01
CA PRO A 29 -16.44 16.45 -10.30
C PRO A 29 -17.84 17.01 -10.60
N SER A 30 -18.09 18.25 -10.20
CA SER A 30 -19.27 18.98 -10.66
C SER A 30 -18.97 19.60 -12.03
N ILE A 31 -19.17 18.78 -13.07
CA ILE A 31 -18.72 19.01 -14.46
C ILE A 31 -19.11 20.39 -15.01
N ASN A 32 -20.31 20.88 -14.70
CA ASN A 32 -20.83 22.11 -15.29
C ASN A 32 -20.40 23.38 -14.53
N THR A 33 -19.79 23.23 -13.36
CA THR A 33 -19.51 24.37 -12.46
C THR A 33 -18.05 24.47 -12.06
N TRP A 34 -17.28 23.40 -12.20
CA TRP A 34 -15.88 23.41 -11.80
C TRP A 34 -14.98 23.66 -12.99
N GLU A 35 -14.01 24.54 -12.79
CA GLU A 35 -13.00 24.84 -13.79
C GLU A 35 -12.03 23.65 -13.91
N LEU A 36 -11.66 23.35 -15.16
CA LEU A 36 -10.68 22.32 -15.47
C LEU A 36 -9.35 22.98 -15.79
N SER A 37 -8.32 22.64 -15.03
CA SER A 37 -6.95 23.10 -15.26
C SER A 37 -6.18 22.14 -16.17
N ASN A 38 -5.09 22.62 -16.74
CA ASN A 38 -4.06 21.79 -17.40
C ASN A 38 -4.54 20.96 -18.61
N GLU A 39 -5.59 21.38 -19.32
CA GLU A 39 -6.25 20.61 -20.39
C GLU A 39 -5.28 20.01 -21.44
N LYS A 40 -4.31 20.80 -21.93
CA LYS A 40 -3.31 20.32 -22.90
C LYS A 40 -2.45 19.18 -22.34
N ALA A 41 -2.06 19.29 -21.06
CA ALA A 41 -1.28 18.26 -20.39
C ALA A 41 -2.14 17.02 -20.10
N LEU A 42 -3.42 17.18 -19.77
CA LEU A 42 -4.35 16.06 -19.61
C LEU A 42 -4.54 15.27 -20.90
N GLU A 43 -4.70 15.96 -22.03
CA GLU A 43 -4.79 15.32 -23.34
C GLU A 43 -3.49 14.56 -23.68
N TYR A 44 -2.34 15.16 -23.40
CA TYR A 44 -1.04 14.52 -23.56
C TYR A 44 -0.90 13.26 -22.69
N ILE A 45 -1.19 13.37 -21.39
CA ILE A 45 -1.14 12.23 -20.45
C ILE A 45 -1.97 11.06 -20.95
N MET A 46 -3.21 11.32 -21.40
CA MET A 46 -4.08 10.27 -21.90
C MET A 46 -3.50 9.59 -23.13
N LYS A 47 -3.03 10.36 -24.12
CA LYS A 47 -2.51 9.80 -25.38
C LYS A 47 -1.21 9.02 -25.17
N GLU A 48 -0.27 9.58 -24.41
CA GLU A 48 1.02 8.95 -24.18
C GLU A 48 0.90 7.70 -23.32
N THR A 49 0.08 7.72 -22.27
CA THR A 49 -0.14 6.48 -21.49
C THR A 49 -0.79 5.39 -22.34
N ASP A 50 -1.78 5.71 -23.17
CA ASP A 50 -2.37 4.71 -24.09
C ASP A 50 -1.31 4.13 -25.05
N LEU A 51 -0.45 4.99 -25.60
CA LEU A 51 0.63 4.60 -26.51
C LEU A 51 1.64 3.68 -25.81
N ILE A 52 2.18 4.10 -24.66
CA ILE A 52 3.15 3.34 -23.87
C ILE A 52 2.61 1.94 -23.57
N PHE A 53 1.37 1.84 -23.07
CA PHE A 53 0.79 0.56 -22.67
C PHE A 53 0.36 -0.31 -23.86
N THR A 54 -0.06 0.30 -24.97
CA THR A 54 -0.35 -0.43 -26.20
C THR A 54 0.92 -1.00 -26.81
N GLU A 55 1.99 -0.22 -26.94
CA GLU A 55 3.21 -0.65 -27.62
C GLU A 55 4.06 -1.60 -26.78
N LYS A 56 4.25 -1.32 -25.50
CA LYS A 56 5.15 -2.11 -24.63
C LYS A 56 4.47 -3.33 -24.01
N TYR A 57 3.17 -3.25 -23.74
CA TYR A 57 2.43 -4.28 -22.99
C TYR A 57 1.25 -4.88 -23.75
N ASN A 58 0.93 -4.39 -24.97
CA ASN A 58 -0.24 -4.81 -25.74
C ASN A 58 -1.57 -4.62 -24.96
N LEU A 59 -1.68 -3.50 -24.25
CA LEU A 59 -2.83 -3.13 -23.43
C LEU A 59 -3.49 -1.85 -23.97
N ASP A 60 -4.73 -1.98 -24.45
CA ASP A 60 -5.59 -0.85 -24.80
C ASP A 60 -6.31 -0.32 -23.55
N LEU A 61 -5.99 0.90 -23.11
CA LEU A 61 -6.55 1.47 -21.89
C LEU A 61 -7.86 2.22 -22.15
N PHE A 62 -7.89 3.05 -23.20
CA PHE A 62 -8.94 4.02 -23.37
C PHE A 62 -9.99 3.66 -24.42
N LYS A 63 -9.71 2.71 -25.32
CA LYS A 63 -10.46 2.48 -26.58
C LYS A 63 -10.39 3.71 -27.47
N LYS A 64 -10.16 3.50 -28.77
CA LYS A 64 -9.87 4.53 -29.79
C LYS A 64 -10.80 5.76 -29.89
N ASN A 65 -12.00 5.75 -29.30
CA ASN A 65 -13.00 6.82 -29.44
C ASN A 65 -13.28 7.63 -28.16
N SER A 66 -12.58 7.38 -27.05
CA SER A 66 -12.80 8.18 -25.82
C SER A 66 -11.96 9.46 -25.84
N SER A 67 -12.56 10.59 -25.46
CA SER A 67 -11.79 11.83 -25.19
C SER A 67 -11.35 11.92 -23.74
N TYR A 68 -10.29 12.69 -23.47
CA TYR A 68 -9.81 12.94 -22.10
C TYR A 68 -10.89 13.59 -21.24
N LEU A 69 -11.68 14.48 -21.84
CA LEU A 69 -12.77 15.17 -21.16
C LEU A 69 -13.86 14.18 -20.73
N GLN A 70 -14.27 13.26 -21.61
CA GLN A 70 -15.24 12.22 -21.26
C GLN A 70 -14.70 11.30 -20.16
N LEU A 71 -13.42 10.95 -20.22
CA LEU A 71 -12.76 10.07 -19.25
C LEU A 71 -12.79 10.67 -17.83
N ILE A 72 -12.44 11.96 -17.68
CA ILE A 72 -12.38 12.62 -16.38
C ILE A 72 -13.76 13.04 -15.86
N GLN A 73 -14.67 13.48 -16.74
CA GLN A 73 -16.01 13.92 -16.35
C GLN A 73 -16.88 12.75 -15.87
N GLN A 74 -16.76 11.58 -16.49
CA GLN A 74 -17.42 10.36 -16.04
C GLN A 74 -16.62 9.60 -14.98
N GLY A 75 -15.49 10.19 -14.55
CA GLY A 75 -14.61 9.62 -13.56
C GLY A 75 -15.20 9.66 -12.16
N GLU A 76 -14.98 8.58 -11.44
CA GLU A 76 -15.29 8.44 -10.03
C GLU A 76 -14.02 7.98 -9.35
N LEU A 77 -13.69 8.64 -8.23
CA LEU A 77 -12.70 8.17 -7.27
C LEU A 77 -13.44 7.49 -6.14
N ASP A 78 -13.10 6.23 -5.85
CA ASP A 78 -13.79 5.45 -4.83
C ASP A 78 -13.57 6.10 -3.44
N ALA A 79 -12.38 6.63 -3.18
CA ALA A 79 -12.10 7.52 -2.05
C ALA A 79 -11.06 8.59 -2.41
N ILE A 80 -11.20 9.79 -1.83
CA ILE A 80 -10.16 10.81 -1.81
C ILE A 80 -9.92 11.28 -0.38
N GLY A 81 -8.67 11.47 0.00
CA GLY A 81 -8.26 11.99 1.30
C GLY A 81 -7.23 13.10 1.18
N THR A 82 -7.32 14.12 2.03
CA THR A 82 -6.30 15.18 2.10
C THR A 82 -5.76 15.30 3.52
N GLU A 83 -4.44 15.26 3.62
CA GLU A 83 -3.71 15.66 4.82
C GLU A 83 -3.40 17.16 4.73
N ILE A 84 -3.90 17.90 5.71
CA ILE A 84 -3.82 19.36 5.79
C ILE A 84 -3.01 19.72 7.02
N LYS A 85 -1.85 20.34 6.79
CA LYS A 85 -0.99 20.93 7.81
C LYS A 85 -0.28 22.11 7.16
N ASP A 86 -0.66 23.33 7.54
CA ASP A 86 -0.15 24.57 6.92
C ASP A 86 -0.30 24.60 5.38
N GLY A 87 -1.41 24.03 4.89
CA GLY A 87 -1.68 23.77 3.47
C GLY A 87 -1.94 22.29 3.19
N ILE A 88 -2.22 21.94 1.93
CA ILE A 88 -2.37 20.55 1.51
C ILE A 88 -0.97 19.93 1.43
N GLN A 89 -0.66 19.00 2.35
CA GLN A 89 0.63 18.30 2.39
C GLN A 89 0.63 17.07 1.49
N ASN A 90 -0.46 16.32 1.54
CA ASN A 90 -0.67 15.11 0.76
C ASN A 90 -2.14 15.02 0.32
N ILE A 91 -2.33 14.54 -0.91
CA ILE A 91 -3.63 14.11 -1.43
C ILE A 91 -3.52 12.64 -1.82
N TYR A 92 -4.55 11.87 -1.51
CA TYR A 92 -4.63 10.44 -1.79
C TYR A 92 -5.87 10.21 -2.66
N GLY A 93 -5.68 9.75 -3.89
CA GLY A 93 -6.76 9.26 -4.75
C GLY A 93 -6.74 7.73 -4.75
N ILE A 94 -7.83 7.11 -4.31
CA ILE A 94 -7.91 5.66 -4.15
C ILE A 94 -9.03 5.10 -5.02
N ASP A 95 -8.68 4.12 -5.83
CA ASP A 95 -9.62 3.17 -6.42
C ASP A 95 -9.52 1.84 -5.67
N VAL A 96 -10.64 1.33 -5.16
CA VAL A 96 -10.69 0.07 -4.39
C VAL A 96 -11.62 -0.94 -5.05
N ALA A 97 -11.20 -2.20 -5.09
CA ALA A 97 -11.99 -3.29 -5.65
C ALA A 97 -12.07 -4.46 -4.67
N PHE A 98 -13.29 -4.72 -4.16
CA PHE A 98 -13.57 -5.83 -3.27
C PHE A 98 -14.39 -6.92 -3.99
N HIS A 99 -13.80 -8.09 -4.17
CA HIS A 99 -14.47 -9.29 -4.70
C HIS A 99 -13.97 -10.53 -3.95
N GLU A 100 -14.88 -11.36 -3.40
CA GLU A 100 -14.51 -12.55 -2.61
C GLU A 100 -13.67 -13.57 -3.41
N ASN A 101 -13.96 -13.70 -4.70
CA ASN A 101 -13.22 -14.57 -5.63
C ASN A 101 -11.90 -13.95 -6.11
N GLY A 102 -11.65 -12.68 -5.80
CA GLY A 102 -10.51 -11.92 -6.26
C GLY A 102 -10.81 -11.01 -7.45
N LEU A 103 -9.87 -10.10 -7.72
CA LEU A 103 -9.99 -9.11 -8.78
C LEU A 103 -10.08 -9.76 -10.17
N GLN A 104 -11.21 -9.55 -10.85
CA GLN A 104 -11.45 -10.11 -12.17
C GLN A 104 -12.39 -9.23 -13.02
N TYR A 105 -11.84 -8.55 -14.03
CA TYR A 105 -12.61 -7.79 -15.05
C TYR A 105 -12.62 -8.49 -16.42
N GLY A 106 -12.68 -9.82 -16.40
CA GLY A 106 -12.58 -10.68 -17.60
C GLY A 106 -11.21 -11.35 -17.70
N SER A 107 -10.52 -11.18 -18.83
CA SER A 107 -9.16 -11.71 -18.98
C SER A 107 -8.17 -10.99 -18.06
N LYS A 108 -6.98 -11.56 -17.88
CA LYS A 108 -5.92 -10.94 -17.09
C LYS A 108 -5.50 -9.59 -17.68
N GLU A 109 -5.37 -9.49 -19.00
CA GLU A 109 -5.02 -8.27 -19.72
C GLU A 109 -6.10 -7.21 -19.57
N LYS A 110 -7.38 -7.60 -19.70
CA LYS A 110 -8.50 -6.69 -19.46
C LYS A 110 -8.53 -6.18 -18.03
N THR A 111 -8.19 -7.03 -17.07
CA THR A 111 -8.09 -6.66 -15.66
C THR A 111 -6.97 -5.65 -15.43
N VAL A 112 -5.78 -5.91 -15.96
CA VAL A 112 -4.62 -4.99 -15.88
C VAL A 112 -4.95 -3.65 -16.53
N ALA A 113 -5.45 -3.65 -17.77
CA ALA A 113 -5.84 -2.43 -18.49
C ALA A 113 -6.91 -1.63 -17.73
N ARG A 114 -7.88 -2.30 -17.10
CA ARG A 114 -8.92 -1.63 -16.31
C ARG A 114 -8.36 -0.94 -15.06
N VAL A 115 -7.40 -1.56 -14.38
CA VAL A 115 -6.71 -0.97 -13.22
C VAL A 115 -5.87 0.23 -13.63
N LEU A 116 -5.06 0.09 -14.68
CA LEU A 116 -4.23 1.20 -15.19
C LEU A 116 -5.11 2.38 -15.66
N LYS A 117 -6.20 2.10 -16.36
CA LYS A 117 -7.19 3.11 -16.75
C LYS A 117 -7.72 3.89 -15.54
N LYS A 118 -8.06 3.19 -14.44
CA LYS A 118 -8.54 3.79 -13.19
C LYS A 118 -7.45 4.72 -12.62
N LEU A 119 -6.24 4.21 -12.42
CA LEU A 119 -5.11 4.98 -11.89
C LEU A 119 -4.79 6.23 -12.70
N VAL A 120 -4.65 6.11 -14.04
CA VAL A 120 -4.36 7.26 -14.91
C VAL A 120 -5.48 8.29 -14.84
N ARG A 121 -6.74 7.84 -14.88
CA ARG A 121 -7.90 8.73 -14.75
C ARG A 121 -7.88 9.45 -13.40
N SER A 122 -7.53 8.76 -12.31
CA SER A 122 -7.45 9.33 -10.98
C SER A 122 -6.37 10.40 -10.88
N ALA A 123 -5.20 10.16 -11.46
CA ALA A 123 -4.15 11.16 -11.60
C ALA A 123 -4.62 12.39 -12.42
N MET A 124 -5.27 12.17 -13.57
CA MET A 124 -5.81 13.24 -14.40
C MET A 124 -6.88 14.08 -13.69
N ILE A 125 -7.75 13.43 -12.90
CA ILE A 125 -8.76 14.12 -12.08
C ILE A 125 -8.09 15.03 -11.06
N ILE A 126 -7.09 14.52 -10.34
CA ILE A 126 -6.37 15.30 -9.33
C ILE A 126 -5.64 16.47 -9.98
N TYR A 127 -4.94 16.23 -11.08
CA TYR A 127 -4.21 17.29 -11.77
C TYR A 127 -5.13 18.33 -12.43
N GLY A 128 -6.27 17.89 -12.95
CA GLY A 128 -7.23 18.74 -13.65
C GLY A 128 -8.11 19.57 -12.72
N PHE A 129 -8.73 18.95 -11.71
CA PHE A 129 -9.72 19.63 -10.86
C PHE A 129 -9.14 20.19 -9.56
N PHE A 130 -8.06 19.60 -9.03
CA PHE A 130 -7.42 20.10 -7.82
C PHE A 130 -6.16 20.93 -8.10
N ASN A 131 -5.63 20.84 -9.33
CA ASN A 131 -4.44 21.57 -9.76
C ASN A 131 -3.24 21.39 -8.82
N VAL A 132 -3.01 20.15 -8.38
CA VAL A 132 -1.89 19.78 -7.50
C VAL A 132 -0.88 18.91 -8.23
N SER A 133 0.41 19.24 -8.07
CA SER A 133 1.52 18.54 -8.71
C SER A 133 2.11 17.41 -7.86
N LYS A 134 1.60 17.20 -6.64
CA LYS A 134 1.99 16.12 -5.72
C LYS A 134 0.77 15.33 -5.28
N ALA A 135 0.79 14.00 -5.43
CA ALA A 135 -0.33 13.13 -5.08
C ALA A 135 0.09 11.68 -4.88
N ASN A 136 -0.68 10.93 -4.10
CA ASN A 136 -0.59 9.47 -4.00
C ASN A 136 -1.78 8.86 -4.75
N ILE A 137 -1.53 8.04 -5.75
CA ILE A 137 -2.56 7.39 -6.57
C ILE A 137 -2.52 5.89 -6.30
N ILE A 138 -3.54 5.37 -5.65
CA ILE A 138 -3.51 4.04 -5.06
C ILE A 138 -4.61 3.18 -5.68
N PHE A 139 -4.25 1.96 -6.09
CA PHE A 139 -5.23 0.92 -6.34
C PHE A 139 -5.17 -0.13 -5.23
N ALA A 140 -6.30 -0.37 -4.58
CA ALA A 140 -6.39 -1.28 -3.43
C ALA A 140 -7.32 -2.47 -3.73
N SER A 141 -6.89 -3.68 -3.36
CA SER A 141 -7.76 -4.87 -3.43
C SER A 141 -7.27 -5.98 -2.51
N PRO A 142 -8.13 -6.56 -1.65
CA PRO A 142 -7.70 -7.59 -0.70
C PRO A 142 -7.26 -8.89 -1.38
N LYS A 143 -7.66 -9.14 -2.62
CA LYS A 143 -7.39 -10.41 -3.29
C LYS A 143 -7.17 -10.22 -4.79
N VAL A 144 -5.93 -10.43 -5.22
CA VAL A 144 -5.49 -10.35 -6.62
C VAL A 144 -4.69 -11.59 -6.96
N HIS A 145 -5.09 -12.30 -8.01
CA HIS A 145 -4.37 -13.48 -8.47
C HIS A 145 -2.94 -13.16 -8.91
N LYS A 146 -2.04 -14.12 -8.67
CA LYS A 146 -0.60 -13.97 -8.96
C LYS A 146 -0.29 -13.52 -10.38
N ALA A 147 -0.89 -14.18 -11.37
CA ALA A 147 -0.68 -13.83 -12.76
C ALA A 147 -1.09 -12.39 -13.10
N THR A 148 -2.09 -11.82 -12.41
CA THR A 148 -2.56 -10.46 -12.65
C THR A 148 -1.62 -9.45 -12.02
N TYR A 149 -1.27 -9.59 -10.73
CA TYR A 149 -0.42 -8.58 -10.10
C TYR A 149 1.03 -8.62 -10.63
N GLN A 150 1.51 -9.79 -11.07
CA GLN A 150 2.80 -9.90 -11.77
C GLN A 150 2.89 -9.03 -13.04
N LEU A 151 1.77 -8.83 -13.74
CA LEU A 151 1.69 -7.94 -14.90
C LEU A 151 1.50 -6.47 -14.49
N LEU A 152 0.83 -6.20 -13.37
CA LEU A 152 0.60 -4.83 -12.92
C LEU A 152 1.89 -4.13 -12.47
N ILE A 153 2.79 -4.84 -11.77
CA ILE A 153 3.99 -4.27 -11.18
C ILE A 153 4.82 -3.43 -12.16
N PRO A 154 5.32 -3.97 -13.29
CA PRO A 154 6.11 -3.17 -14.22
C PRO A 154 5.31 -2.02 -14.82
N CYS A 155 3.98 -2.16 -14.96
CA CYS A 155 3.13 -1.06 -15.44
C CYS A 155 3.00 0.08 -14.42
N ILE A 156 3.04 -0.21 -13.11
CA ILE A 156 3.02 0.82 -12.06
C ILE A 156 4.35 1.57 -12.02
N GLU A 157 5.47 0.87 -12.22
CA GLU A 157 6.79 1.50 -12.36
C GLU A 157 6.81 2.43 -13.56
N GLU A 158 6.27 1.98 -14.71
CA GLU A 158 6.12 2.80 -15.92
C GLU A 158 5.31 4.08 -15.68
N LEU A 159 4.22 3.99 -14.90
CA LEU A 159 3.42 5.17 -14.56
C LEU A 159 4.21 6.16 -13.69
N ASN A 160 4.95 5.67 -12.69
CA ASN A 160 5.78 6.52 -11.85
C ASN A 160 6.86 7.23 -12.68
N ASP A 161 7.57 6.50 -13.53
CA ASP A 161 8.61 7.06 -14.41
C ASP A 161 8.02 8.10 -15.36
N PHE A 162 6.90 7.77 -16.03
CA PHE A 162 6.23 8.68 -16.95
C PHE A 162 5.79 9.98 -16.25
N PHE A 163 5.12 9.91 -15.10
CA PHE A 163 4.67 11.12 -14.40
C PHE A 163 5.83 11.94 -13.83
N ALA A 164 6.94 11.31 -13.45
CA ALA A 164 8.17 12.01 -13.08
C ALA A 164 8.72 12.86 -14.25
N THR A 165 8.65 12.38 -15.49
CA THR A 165 9.05 13.17 -16.68
C THR A 165 8.21 14.43 -16.89
N LEU A 166 6.99 14.48 -16.33
CA LEU A 166 6.09 15.62 -16.39
C LEU A 166 6.30 16.62 -15.24
N ASN A 167 7.31 16.42 -14.40
CA ASN A 167 7.51 17.13 -13.14
C ASN A 167 6.32 17.02 -12.18
N LEU A 168 5.57 15.91 -12.25
CA LEU A 168 4.51 15.58 -11.31
C LEU A 168 5.09 14.61 -10.27
N SER A 169 5.11 15.05 -9.01
CA SER A 169 5.52 14.23 -7.86
C SER A 169 4.39 13.29 -7.45
N TYR A 170 3.95 12.44 -8.39
CA TYR A 170 2.87 11.49 -8.19
C TYR A 170 3.45 10.11 -7.87
N GLU A 171 2.96 9.49 -6.80
CA GLU A 171 3.33 8.13 -6.41
C GLU A 171 2.17 7.17 -6.71
N PHE A 172 2.35 6.34 -7.75
CA PHE A 172 1.43 5.25 -8.07
C PHE A 172 1.82 4.01 -7.29
N SER A 173 0.86 3.41 -6.57
CA SER A 173 1.10 2.22 -5.76
C SER A 173 -0.08 1.23 -5.76
N LEU A 174 0.23 -0.01 -5.42
CA LEU A 174 -0.73 -1.09 -5.21
C LEU A 174 -0.72 -1.49 -3.74
N ILE A 175 -1.92 -1.55 -3.14
CA ILE A 175 -2.13 -2.14 -1.82
C ILE A 175 -2.98 -3.39 -2.02
N ILE A 176 -2.32 -4.54 -2.14
CA ILE A 176 -2.97 -5.78 -2.55
C ILE A 176 -2.57 -6.99 -1.70
N ASN A 177 -3.46 -7.98 -1.60
CA ASN A 177 -3.20 -9.23 -0.88
C ASN A 177 -2.71 -8.96 0.55
N ASN A 178 -1.55 -9.49 0.93
CA ASN A 178 -0.95 -9.29 2.26
C ASN A 178 -0.73 -7.82 2.58
N ASP A 179 -0.34 -7.00 1.60
CA ASP A 179 -0.14 -5.56 1.82
C ASP A 179 -1.47 -4.88 2.20
N PHE A 180 -2.60 -5.33 1.63
CA PHE A 180 -3.93 -4.86 2.05
C PHE A 180 -4.29 -5.32 3.47
N GLU A 181 -4.04 -6.57 3.81
CA GLU A 181 -4.29 -7.07 5.17
C GLU A 181 -3.48 -6.27 6.19
N GLU A 182 -2.19 -6.07 5.93
CA GLU A 182 -1.27 -5.50 6.91
C GLU A 182 -1.31 -3.98 6.99
N GLU A 183 -1.32 -3.29 5.85
CA GLU A 183 -1.22 -1.82 5.82
C GLU A 183 -2.57 -1.14 6.00
N VAL A 184 -3.66 -1.83 5.65
CA VAL A 184 -5.02 -1.29 5.75
C VAL A 184 -5.80 -2.00 6.83
N PHE A 185 -6.10 -3.29 6.65
CA PHE A 185 -7.09 -3.97 7.47
C PHE A 185 -6.68 -4.00 8.94
N ASN A 186 -5.48 -4.50 9.24
CA ASN A 186 -4.96 -4.59 10.60
C ASN A 186 -4.77 -3.19 11.22
N LYS A 187 -4.23 -2.22 10.47
CA LYS A 187 -4.07 -0.85 10.97
C LYS A 187 -5.38 -0.21 11.37
N VAL A 188 -6.41 -0.36 10.53
CA VAL A 188 -7.75 0.16 10.85
C VAL A 188 -8.32 -0.53 12.10
N LEU A 189 -8.12 -1.85 12.26
CA LEU A 189 -8.54 -2.56 13.45
C LEU A 189 -7.78 -2.16 14.72
N ASP A 190 -6.47 -1.91 14.64
CA ASP A 190 -5.66 -1.46 15.77
C ASP A 190 -6.19 -0.13 16.35
N HIS A 191 -6.63 0.77 15.48
CA HIS A 191 -7.27 2.05 15.87
C HIS A 191 -8.69 1.88 16.43
N GLN A 192 -9.32 0.71 16.31
CA GLN A 192 -10.69 0.50 16.81
C GLN A 192 -10.75 0.53 18.34
N ASN A 193 -9.68 0.11 19.01
CA ASN A 193 -9.62 0.09 20.47
C ASN A 193 -9.43 1.50 21.07
N SER A 194 -8.86 2.43 20.31
CA SER A 194 -8.66 3.82 20.75
C SER A 194 -9.83 4.74 20.41
N ILE A 195 -10.73 4.34 19.50
CA ILE A 195 -11.85 5.15 19.02
C ILE A 195 -13.18 4.57 19.53
N SER A 196 -13.63 5.08 20.69
CA SER A 196 -14.85 4.61 21.36
C SER A 196 -16.14 5.00 20.67
N ASP A 197 -16.18 6.15 19.99
CA ASP A 197 -17.38 6.67 19.34
C ASP A 197 -17.09 7.17 17.92
N THR A 198 -17.28 6.30 16.93
CA THR A 198 -17.14 6.63 15.51
C THR A 198 -18.42 6.33 14.75
N SER A 199 -18.79 7.15 13.78
CA SER A 199 -19.91 6.89 12.86
C SER A 199 -19.48 6.12 11.60
N GLU A 200 -18.22 5.69 11.54
CA GLU A 200 -17.65 5.02 10.37
C GLU A 200 -18.16 3.58 10.23
N LEU A 201 -18.81 3.29 9.09
CA LEU A 201 -19.57 2.06 8.88
C LEU A 201 -18.72 0.79 9.05
N PHE A 202 -17.51 0.76 8.50
CA PHE A 202 -16.60 -0.38 8.64
C PHE A 202 -16.26 -0.64 10.11
N MET A 203 -15.81 0.39 10.83
CA MET A 203 -15.45 0.30 12.25
C MET A 203 -16.64 -0.16 13.10
N ARG A 204 -17.83 0.39 12.85
CA ARG A 204 -19.07 -0.04 13.53
C ARG A 204 -19.45 -1.47 13.19
N SER A 205 -19.27 -1.90 11.95
CA SER A 205 -19.52 -3.29 11.53
C SER A 205 -18.58 -4.25 12.24
N MET A 206 -17.30 -3.89 12.39
CA MET A 206 -16.33 -4.69 13.13
C MET A 206 -16.61 -4.70 14.64
N GLN A 207 -16.96 -3.56 15.24
CA GLN A 207 -17.43 -3.51 16.64
C GLN A 207 -18.64 -4.44 16.85
N LEU A 208 -19.64 -4.37 15.96
CA LEU A 208 -20.82 -5.24 16.00
C LEU A 208 -20.45 -6.71 15.84
N TYR A 209 -19.59 -7.04 14.89
CA TYR A 209 -19.08 -8.40 14.70
C TYR A 209 -18.41 -8.91 15.99
N ASN A 210 -17.58 -8.09 16.62
CA ASN A 210 -16.86 -8.44 17.85
C ASN A 210 -17.79 -8.63 19.06
N LEU A 211 -18.91 -7.91 19.16
CA LEU A 211 -19.92 -8.12 20.21
C LEU A 211 -20.46 -9.56 20.24
N PHE A 212 -20.54 -10.20 19.08
CA PHE A 212 -21.00 -11.58 18.95
C PHE A 212 -19.84 -12.58 18.75
N GLY A 213 -18.67 -12.09 18.32
CA GLY A 213 -17.43 -12.84 18.21
C GLY A 213 -16.82 -13.19 19.56
N GLN A 214 -17.09 -12.39 20.60
CA GLN A 214 -16.68 -12.65 22.00
C GLN A 214 -17.55 -13.70 22.71
N LYS A 215 -17.88 -14.82 22.05
CA LYS A 215 -18.06 -16.09 22.77
C LYS A 215 -16.68 -16.75 22.84
N ASN A 216 -16.00 -16.50 23.96
CA ASN A 216 -14.65 -16.93 24.36
C ASN A 216 -13.58 -15.84 24.23
N ASP A 217 -13.68 -14.75 24.98
CA ASP A 217 -12.58 -14.36 25.87
C ASP A 217 -13.03 -13.28 26.85
N VAL A 218 -12.81 -13.57 28.13
CA VAL A 218 -13.14 -12.74 29.27
C VAL A 218 -12.01 -11.73 29.47
N SER A 219 -12.38 -10.47 29.76
CA SER A 219 -11.55 -9.43 30.41
C SER A 219 -10.22 -9.02 29.74
N LEU A 220 -10.23 -7.83 29.14
CA LEU A 220 -9.06 -7.07 28.66
C LEU A 220 -8.15 -6.48 29.76
N GLU A 221 -8.18 -7.03 30.97
CA GLU A 221 -7.27 -6.66 32.05
C GLU A 221 -6.85 -7.93 32.77
N ASN A 222 -5.75 -8.53 32.29
CA ASN A 222 -4.70 -9.28 33.02
C ASN A 222 -4.07 -10.35 32.09
N GLU A 223 -2.72 -10.37 32.07
CA GLU A 223 -1.85 -11.46 31.54
C GLU A 223 -1.80 -11.57 29.99
N LEU A 224 -0.74 -11.14 29.29
CA LEU A 224 0.61 -11.72 29.30
C LEU A 224 0.62 -13.23 29.61
N ASN A 225 -0.06 -14.04 28.78
CA ASN A 225 0.44 -15.30 28.18
C ASN A 225 -0.71 -16.20 27.70
N ASP A 226 -0.55 -16.74 26.48
CA ASP A 226 -1.30 -17.83 25.83
C ASP A 226 -2.79 -17.58 25.51
N GLY A 227 -3.31 -17.76 24.29
CA GLY A 227 -2.85 -18.57 23.17
C GLY A 227 -3.58 -18.23 21.87
N ASN A 228 -3.23 -17.07 21.30
CA ASN A 228 -3.25 -16.85 19.86
C ASN A 228 -1.83 -16.44 19.49
N GLU A 229 -1.00 -17.38 19.02
CA GLU A 229 0.39 -17.09 18.69
C GLU A 229 0.46 -15.93 17.69
N GLU A 230 1.00 -14.79 18.13
CA GLU A 230 1.24 -13.61 17.28
C GLU A 230 1.89 -14.06 15.98
N LYS A 231 1.28 -13.81 14.80
CA LYS A 231 1.84 -14.20 13.49
C LYS A 231 3.34 -13.87 13.42
N VAL A 232 4.17 -14.82 12.98
CA VAL A 232 5.64 -14.69 13.01
C VAL A 232 6.16 -13.40 12.35
N GLY A 233 5.54 -12.93 11.26
CA GLY A 233 5.95 -11.68 10.60
C GLY A 233 5.70 -10.43 11.46
N ASN A 234 4.63 -10.43 12.27
CA ASN A 234 4.36 -9.36 13.24
C ASN A 234 5.37 -9.42 14.39
N PHE A 235 5.61 -10.62 14.93
CA PHE A 235 6.61 -10.86 15.96
C PHE A 235 8.01 -10.35 15.53
N VAL A 236 8.43 -10.69 14.32
CA VAL A 236 9.72 -10.25 13.75
C VAL A 236 9.80 -8.73 13.67
N ARG A 237 8.78 -8.08 13.08
CA ARG A 237 8.78 -6.62 12.92
C ARG A 237 8.77 -5.88 14.26
N ARG A 238 7.94 -6.32 15.20
CA ARG A 238 7.88 -5.73 16.54
C ARG A 238 9.22 -5.82 17.25
N LYS A 239 9.85 -7.00 17.26
CA LYS A 239 11.17 -7.19 17.86
C LYS A 239 12.26 -6.42 17.13
N LEU A 240 12.18 -6.31 15.81
CA LEU A 240 13.10 -5.50 15.03
C LEU A 240 12.95 -4.00 15.33
N ASP A 241 11.72 -3.49 15.46
CA ASP A 241 11.45 -2.12 15.90
C ASP A 241 12.08 -1.86 17.30
N GLU A 242 11.93 -2.80 18.24
CA GLU A 242 12.57 -2.73 19.57
C GLU A 242 14.10 -2.63 19.48
N LEU A 243 14.75 -3.49 18.68
CA LEU A 243 16.21 -3.48 18.49
C LEU A 243 16.70 -2.17 17.85
N ILE A 244 15.97 -1.62 16.89
CA ILE A 244 16.30 -0.36 16.22
C ILE A 244 16.15 0.81 17.18
N MET A 245 15.06 0.86 17.96
CA MET A 245 14.85 1.91 18.96
C MET A 245 15.93 1.92 20.04
N GLN A 246 16.45 0.74 20.39
CA GLN A 246 17.54 0.60 21.35
C GLN A 246 18.94 0.82 20.73
N GLY A 247 19.03 0.99 19.40
CA GLY A 247 20.31 1.20 18.71
C GLY A 247 21.24 -0.02 18.73
N LEU A 248 20.68 -1.24 18.82
CA LEU A 248 21.48 -2.47 18.99
C LEU A 248 22.01 -3.07 17.68
N LEU A 249 21.66 -2.49 16.54
CA LEU A 249 22.08 -2.97 15.22
C LEU A 249 23.30 -2.17 14.73
N THR A 250 24.47 -2.80 14.77
CA THR A 250 25.72 -2.25 14.25
C THR A 250 25.75 -2.29 12.72
N ASP A 251 26.62 -1.48 12.09
CA ASP A 251 26.81 -1.50 10.64
C ASP A 251 27.27 -2.87 10.12
N GLU A 252 28.12 -3.56 10.88
CA GLU A 252 28.57 -4.92 10.57
C GLU A 252 27.40 -5.90 10.57
N GLU A 253 26.50 -5.81 11.56
CA GLU A 253 25.32 -6.68 11.60
C GLU A 253 24.34 -6.33 10.48
N ILE A 254 24.18 -5.05 10.14
CA ILE A 254 23.37 -4.66 8.98
C ILE A 254 23.96 -5.25 7.68
N ASP A 255 25.29 -5.28 7.53
CA ASP A 255 25.95 -5.89 6.38
C ASP A 255 25.73 -7.42 6.34
N ASN A 256 25.78 -8.10 7.50
CA ASN A 256 25.42 -9.51 7.61
C ASN A 256 23.95 -9.76 7.21
N LEU A 257 23.02 -8.92 7.68
CA LEU A 257 21.58 -9.04 7.37
C LEU A 257 21.25 -8.79 5.89
N LYS A 258 22.15 -8.15 5.14
CA LYS A 258 22.04 -8.02 3.68
C LYS A 258 22.59 -9.23 2.93
N ASP A 259 23.30 -10.15 3.59
CA ASP A 259 23.84 -11.35 2.95
C ASP A 259 22.80 -12.47 2.89
N LEU A 260 22.62 -13.05 1.69
CA LEU A 260 21.67 -14.11 1.45
C LEU A 260 22.02 -15.40 2.20
N LYS A 261 23.31 -15.73 2.28
CA LYS A 261 23.77 -16.95 2.92
C LYS A 261 23.60 -16.84 4.44
N TYR A 262 23.98 -15.70 5.03
CA TYR A 262 23.73 -15.38 6.43
C TYR A 262 22.24 -15.49 6.76
N SER A 263 21.38 -14.88 5.93
CA SER A 263 19.94 -14.91 6.14
C SER A 263 19.37 -16.34 6.13
N LYS A 264 19.89 -17.19 5.26
CA LYS A 264 19.51 -18.60 5.18
C LYS A 264 20.03 -19.42 6.36
N ASP A 265 21.27 -19.21 6.75
CA ASP A 265 21.93 -19.97 7.81
C ASP A 265 21.41 -19.59 9.20
N VAL A 266 21.11 -18.31 9.43
CA VAL A 266 20.65 -17.77 10.72
C VAL A 266 19.14 -17.87 10.88
N PHE A 267 18.35 -17.48 9.88
CA PHE A 267 16.88 -17.40 10.02
C PHE A 267 16.13 -18.52 9.29
N GLY A 268 16.77 -19.21 8.34
CA GLY A 268 16.11 -20.19 7.48
C GLY A 268 15.18 -19.54 6.43
N ILE A 269 15.46 -18.30 6.04
CA ILE A 269 14.75 -17.59 4.97
C ILE A 269 15.55 -17.66 3.66
N ASN A 270 14.88 -17.66 2.51
CA ASN A 270 15.52 -17.84 1.20
C ASN A 270 15.82 -16.52 0.46
N TYR A 271 15.77 -15.41 1.18
CA TYR A 271 16.03 -14.06 0.68
C TYR A 271 16.85 -13.30 1.71
N GLU A 272 17.54 -12.25 1.27
CA GLU A 272 18.27 -11.36 2.19
C GLU A 272 17.31 -10.81 3.25
N PHE A 273 17.68 -10.81 4.55
CA PHE A 273 16.85 -10.31 5.64
C PHE A 273 16.51 -8.83 5.40
N PHE A 274 17.53 -8.05 5.08
CA PHE A 274 17.37 -6.68 4.58
C PHE A 274 17.82 -6.57 3.13
N ARG A 275 17.15 -5.68 2.42
CA ARG A 275 17.62 -5.16 1.14
C ARG A 275 17.73 -3.65 1.23
N GLU A 276 18.87 -3.14 0.82
CA GLU A 276 19.14 -1.70 0.79
C GLU A 276 18.47 -1.05 -0.43
N ILE A 277 17.96 0.16 -0.24
CA ILE A 277 17.35 0.99 -1.28
C ILE A 277 18.27 2.19 -1.50
N GLU A 278 18.68 2.40 -2.75
CA GLU A 278 19.52 3.54 -3.10
C GLU A 278 18.71 4.84 -3.09
N ASN A 279 19.38 5.96 -2.83
CA ASN A 279 18.75 7.27 -2.81
C ASN A 279 18.13 7.60 -4.18
N GLY A 280 16.82 7.80 -4.21
CA GLY A 280 16.06 8.14 -5.42
C GLY A 280 15.35 6.96 -6.09
N GLU A 281 15.59 5.72 -5.66
CA GLU A 281 14.85 4.56 -6.19
C GLU A 281 13.48 4.38 -5.53
N ALA A 282 12.47 4.05 -6.35
CA ALA A 282 11.15 3.69 -5.86
C ALA A 282 11.20 2.36 -5.08
N VAL A 283 10.62 2.34 -3.87
CA VAL A 283 10.60 1.17 -2.96
C VAL A 283 9.99 -0.07 -3.63
N ASN A 284 9.04 0.14 -4.54
CA ASN A 284 8.34 -0.93 -5.25
C ASN A 284 9.28 -1.79 -6.11
N ASN A 285 10.32 -1.20 -6.73
CA ASN A 285 11.22 -1.89 -7.66
C ASN A 285 12.06 -2.97 -6.95
N ARG A 286 12.52 -2.69 -5.71
CA ARG A 286 13.36 -3.63 -4.94
C ARG A 286 12.57 -4.64 -4.12
N ARG A 287 11.30 -4.34 -3.81
CA ARG A 287 10.42 -5.20 -3.00
C ARG A 287 10.04 -6.49 -3.70
N ILE A 288 10.08 -6.52 -5.03
CA ILE A 288 9.44 -7.55 -5.82
C ILE A 288 10.50 -8.42 -6.49
N ILE A 289 10.53 -9.71 -6.13
CA ILE A 289 11.39 -10.70 -6.79
C ILE A 289 10.53 -11.70 -7.55
N LYS A 290 10.81 -11.83 -8.86
CA LYS A 290 10.07 -12.73 -9.77
C LYS A 290 8.55 -12.50 -9.67
N GLY A 291 8.17 -11.23 -9.54
CA GLY A 291 6.78 -10.81 -9.40
C GLY A 291 6.10 -11.32 -8.12
N ASN A 292 6.81 -11.44 -7.00
CA ASN A 292 6.18 -11.59 -5.68
C ASN A 292 6.76 -10.50 -4.79
N SER A 293 5.89 -9.81 -4.02
CA SER A 293 6.34 -8.98 -2.91
C SER A 293 7.12 -9.89 -1.96
N ARG A 294 8.45 -9.76 -1.92
CA ARG A 294 9.36 -10.54 -1.07
C ARG A 294 9.86 -9.74 0.12
N TYR A 295 9.61 -8.44 0.11
CA TYR A 295 9.92 -7.55 1.22
C TYR A 295 8.65 -6.81 1.63
N TYR A 296 8.63 -6.25 2.82
CA TYR A 296 7.61 -5.32 3.26
C TYR A 296 7.77 -3.97 2.57
N SER A 297 6.68 -3.24 2.44
CA SER A 297 6.61 -1.92 1.80
C SER A 297 7.22 -0.82 2.66
N LYS A 298 7.10 -0.92 3.99
CA LYS A 298 7.63 0.06 4.94
C LYS A 298 9.17 -0.03 4.97
N PRO A 299 9.91 1.02 4.58
CA PRO A 299 11.35 1.06 4.76
C PRO A 299 11.72 1.38 6.22
N TYR A 300 12.88 0.88 6.63
CA TYR A 300 13.58 1.20 7.87
C TYR A 300 14.75 2.13 7.57
N ASN A 301 14.92 3.18 8.38
CA ASN A 301 16.11 4.03 8.32
C ASN A 301 17.01 3.68 9.51
N ILE A 302 18.13 3.02 9.24
CA ILE A 302 19.07 2.53 10.28
C ILE A 302 20.46 2.97 9.85
N ASN A 303 21.19 3.71 10.71
CA ASN A 303 22.54 4.20 10.46
C ASN A 303 22.70 4.90 9.09
N GLU A 304 21.78 5.82 8.76
CA GLU A 304 21.73 6.55 7.48
C GLU A 304 21.45 5.68 6.23
N ARG A 305 21.18 4.38 6.41
CA ARG A 305 20.82 3.44 5.33
C ARG A 305 19.31 3.23 5.29
N LYS A 306 18.75 3.18 4.09
CA LYS A 306 17.33 2.89 3.86
C LYS A 306 17.16 1.42 3.47
N LEU A 307 16.49 0.63 4.29
CA LEU A 307 16.42 -0.83 4.19
C LEU A 307 14.96 -1.30 4.12
N ILE A 308 14.67 -2.36 3.37
CA ILE A 308 13.37 -3.08 3.40
C ILE A 308 13.55 -4.50 3.90
N LEU A 309 12.65 -4.92 4.79
CA LEU A 309 12.68 -6.20 5.48
C LEU A 309 12.01 -7.30 4.65
N CYS A 310 12.60 -8.50 4.58
CA CYS A 310 11.99 -9.67 3.94
C CYS A 310 10.62 -9.99 4.55
N ASN A 311 9.63 -10.34 3.73
CA ASN A 311 8.28 -10.69 4.20
C ASN A 311 8.00 -12.21 4.24
N GLN A 312 8.99 -13.03 3.90
CA GLN A 312 8.82 -14.47 3.80
C GLN A 312 9.06 -15.19 5.15
N TRP A 313 8.26 -14.84 6.15
CA TRP A 313 8.30 -15.44 7.47
C TRP A 313 7.25 -16.54 7.61
N PHE A 314 7.66 -17.70 8.13
CA PHE A 314 6.78 -18.83 8.49
C PHE A 314 7.03 -19.21 9.95
N ASP A 315 6.08 -19.84 10.64
CA ASP A 315 6.24 -20.10 12.08
C ASP A 315 7.49 -20.93 12.42
N ARG A 316 7.93 -21.81 11.51
CA ARG A 316 9.21 -22.53 11.60
C ARG A 316 10.45 -21.64 11.72
N ASN A 317 10.36 -20.35 11.34
CA ASN A 317 11.44 -19.37 11.41
C ASN A 317 11.48 -18.64 12.77
N ARG A 318 10.43 -18.77 13.60
CA ARG A 318 10.27 -18.00 14.85
C ARG A 318 11.42 -18.25 15.82
N ASP A 319 11.73 -19.51 16.10
CA ASP A 319 12.76 -19.87 17.09
C ASP A 319 14.14 -19.38 16.67
N ASN A 320 14.46 -19.50 15.37
CA ASN A 320 15.70 -19.02 14.79
C ASN A 320 15.85 -17.50 14.95
N PHE A 321 14.80 -16.75 14.59
CA PHE A 321 14.80 -15.30 14.76
C PHE A 321 14.90 -14.89 16.23
N TYR A 322 14.16 -15.56 17.12
CA TYR A 322 14.21 -15.27 18.54
C TYR A 322 15.58 -15.58 19.16
N ALA A 323 16.24 -16.65 18.72
CA ALA A 323 17.60 -16.97 19.11
C ALA A 323 18.59 -15.88 18.68
N TRP A 324 18.44 -15.36 17.45
CA TRP A 324 19.26 -14.25 16.96
C TRP A 324 19.03 -12.96 17.77
N VAL A 325 17.78 -12.60 18.08
CA VAL A 325 17.47 -11.43 18.93
C VAL A 325 18.21 -11.52 20.27
N LYS A 326 18.16 -12.68 20.94
CA LYS A 326 18.88 -12.90 22.20
C LYS A 326 20.40 -12.74 22.05
N GLN A 327 20.97 -13.18 20.93
CA GLN A 327 22.40 -13.00 20.67
C GLN A 327 22.76 -11.53 20.54
N ILE A 328 21.97 -10.74 19.81
CA ILE A 328 22.17 -9.29 19.67
C ILE A 328 22.05 -8.57 21.02
N GLU A 329 21.04 -8.90 21.81
CA GLU A 329 20.86 -8.35 23.15
C GLU A 329 22.04 -8.70 24.09
N LEU A 330 22.59 -9.92 23.99
CA LEU A 330 23.73 -10.35 24.81
C LEU A 330 25.05 -9.69 24.40
N LEU A 331 25.26 -9.46 23.10
CA LEU A 331 26.48 -8.86 22.57
C LEU A 331 26.62 -7.38 22.97
N ASN A 332 25.50 -6.67 23.10
CA ASN A 332 25.46 -5.24 23.43
C ASN A 332 25.31 -4.94 24.93
N ASN A 333 25.12 -5.96 25.77
CA ASN A 333 25.10 -5.85 27.24
C ASN A 333 26.48 -6.10 27.90
N LYS A 334 27.56 -6.11 27.10
CA LYS A 334 28.95 -6.13 27.53
C LYS A 334 29.64 -4.85 27.09
#